data_AF-A0A937NRX0-F1
#
_entry.id   AF-A0A937NRX0-F1
#
_cell.length_a   1.000
_cell.length_b   1.000
_cell.length_c   1.000
_cell.angle_alpha   90.00
_cell.angle_beta   90.00
_cell.angle_gamma   90.00
#
_symmetry.space_group_name_H-M   'P 1'
#
loop_
_entity.id
_entity.type
_entity.pdbx_description
1 polymer ?
#
loop_
_entity_poly.entity_id
_entity_poly.type
_entity_poly.pdbx_seq_one_letter_code
_entity_poly.pdbx_strand_id
1 'polypeptide(L)'
;MRSHTRGGFTLIELLAAITILTICLSGLLLSYANMLFISDLARDMTLANTAARSIIEDIKRVDFDQIPALNGSTSTINGFANNDAIMRTEVFNTAYNGLLRVRVVAFFRSRGRLIGEDTDLDGAMDIGEDANNNNRLDSPVEIVTLIAR
;
A
#
# COMPACT_ATOMS: atom_id res chain seq x y z
N MET A 1 59.41 -30.42 -16.44
CA MET A 1 57.98 -30.16 -16.17
C MET A 1 57.82 -29.96 -14.66
N ARG A 2 57.82 -28.70 -14.19
CA ARG A 2 57.77 -28.37 -12.74
C ARG A 2 56.33 -28.52 -12.24
N SER A 3 56.10 -29.52 -11.39
CA SER A 3 54.86 -29.68 -10.65
C SER A 3 54.75 -28.57 -9.60
N HIS A 4 53.83 -27.63 -9.78
CA HIS A 4 53.44 -26.71 -8.72
C HIS A 4 52.77 -27.51 -7.61
N THR A 5 53.38 -27.56 -6.43
CA THR A 5 52.76 -28.11 -5.21
C THR A 5 51.54 -27.26 -4.86
N ARG A 6 50.36 -27.76 -5.20
CA ARG A 6 49.07 -27.18 -4.80
C ARG A 6 48.90 -27.43 -3.30
N GLY A 7 49.03 -26.39 -2.48
CA GLY A 7 48.76 -26.47 -1.04
C GLY A 7 47.27 -26.76 -0.79
N GLY A 8 46.99 -27.74 0.09
CA GLY A 8 45.63 -27.99 0.57
C GLY A 8 45.20 -26.98 1.63
N PHE A 9 43.90 -26.83 1.84
CA PHE A 9 43.34 -25.97 2.89
C PHE A 9 43.62 -26.54 4.27
N THR A 10 43.93 -25.68 5.23
CA THR A 10 44.02 -26.05 6.64
C THR A 10 42.62 -26.19 7.25
N LEU A 11 42.52 -26.97 8.33
CA LEU A 11 41.24 -27.18 9.05
C LEU A 11 40.64 -25.85 9.55
N ILE A 12 41.48 -24.93 10.01
CA ILE A 12 41.03 -23.64 10.55
C ILE A 12 40.47 -22.73 9.45
N GLU A 13 41.07 -22.74 8.26
CA GLU A 13 40.55 -22.01 7.09
C GLU A 13 39.20 -22.56 6.64
N LEU A 14 39.03 -23.89 6.65
CA LEU A 14 37.76 -24.52 6.33
C LEU A 14 36.66 -24.14 7.35
N LEU A 15 36.99 -24.15 8.65
CA LEU A 15 36.05 -23.74 9.70
C LEU A 15 35.66 -22.26 9.56
N ALA A 16 36.63 -21.38 9.32
CA ALA A 16 36.36 -19.96 9.09
C ALA A 16 35.45 -19.76 7.87
N ALA A 17 35.73 -20.43 6.74
CA ALA A 17 34.91 -20.35 5.54
C ALA A 17 33.46 -20.82 5.79
N ILE A 18 33.27 -21.93 6.52
CA ILE A 18 31.94 -22.44 6.87
C ILE A 18 31.21 -21.44 7.77
N THR A 19 31.86 -20.85 8.78
CA THR A 19 31.20 -19.87 9.67
C THR A 19 30.71 -18.64 8.92
N ILE A 20 31.53 -18.10 8.00
CA ILE A 20 31.15 -16.97 7.15
C ILE A 20 29.97 -17.37 6.25
N LEU A 21 30.05 -18.55 5.62
CA LEU A 21 28.99 -19.07 4.77
C LEU A 21 27.66 -19.20 5.54
N THR A 22 27.69 -19.74 6.76
CA THR A 22 26.49 -19.89 7.59
C THR A 22 25.86 -18.52 7.91
N ILE A 23 26.66 -17.53 8.32
CA ILE A 23 26.17 -16.18 8.60
C ILE A 23 25.54 -15.55 7.34
N CYS A 24 26.21 -15.68 6.19
CA CYS A 24 25.69 -15.19 4.92
C CYS A 24 24.36 -15.86 4.54
N LEU A 25 24.27 -17.18 4.66
CA LEU A 25 23.05 -17.93 4.35
C LEU A 25 21.89 -17.54 5.28
N SER A 26 22.15 -17.33 6.57
CA SER A 26 21.13 -16.85 7.51
C SER A 26 20.60 -15.46 7.13
N GLY A 27 21.49 -14.54 6.73
CA GLY A 27 21.08 -13.21 6.26
C GLY A 27 20.25 -13.25 4.99
N LEU A 28 20.63 -14.10 4.03
CA LEU A 28 19.88 -14.30 2.79
C LEU A 28 18.48 -14.87 3.05
N LEU A 29 18.37 -15.85 3.95
CA LEU A 29 17.08 -16.44 4.31
C LEU A 29 16.12 -15.41 4.92
N LEU A 30 16.62 -14.57 5.84
CA LEU A 30 15.84 -13.48 6.43
C LEU A 30 15.39 -12.47 5.37
N SER A 31 16.28 -12.12 4.45
CA SER A 31 16.00 -11.17 3.38
C SER A 31 14.93 -11.70 2.42
N TYR A 32 14.98 -13.00 2.10
CA TYR A 32 13.98 -13.67 1.28
C TYR A 32 12.60 -13.69 1.96
N ALA A 33 12.53 -13.99 3.26
CA ALA A 33 11.28 -13.94 4.01
C ALA A 33 10.66 -12.53 3.98
N ASN A 34 11.46 -11.49 4.18
CA ASN A 34 11.01 -10.09 4.09
C ASN A 34 10.51 -9.71 2.69
N MET A 35 11.14 -10.23 1.64
CA MET A 35 10.71 -10.00 0.26
C MET A 35 9.31 -10.55 0.00
N LEU A 36 8.93 -11.69 0.60
CA LEU A 36 7.56 -12.22 0.47
C LEU A 36 6.53 -11.27 1.07
N PHE A 37 6.80 -10.67 2.23
CA PHE A 37 5.92 -9.68 2.85
C PHE A 37 5.75 -8.42 2.00
N ILE A 38 6.86 -7.91 1.44
CA ILE A 38 6.84 -6.74 0.56
C ILE A 38 6.09 -7.05 -0.73
N SER A 39 6.26 -8.26 -1.28
CA SER A 39 5.57 -8.70 -2.49
C SER A 39 4.06 -8.75 -2.30
N ASP A 40 3.58 -9.25 -1.16
CA ASP A 40 2.15 -9.26 -0.85
C ASP A 40 1.59 -7.84 -0.68
N LEU A 41 2.30 -6.99 0.06
CA LEU A 41 1.91 -5.58 0.21
C LEU A 41 1.87 -4.86 -1.14
N ALA A 42 2.85 -5.10 -2.02
CA ALA A 42 2.89 -4.50 -3.35
C ALA A 42 1.72 -4.96 -4.23
N ARG A 43 1.33 -6.24 -4.15
CA ARG A 43 0.13 -6.76 -4.80
C ARG A 43 -1.12 -6.06 -4.29
N ASP A 44 -1.27 -5.97 -2.98
CA ASP A 44 -2.44 -5.38 -2.33
C ASP A 44 -2.55 -3.87 -2.64
N MET A 45 -1.43 -3.14 -2.64
CA MET A 45 -1.37 -1.74 -3.10
C MET A 45 -1.76 -1.60 -4.57
N THR A 46 -1.37 -2.55 -5.43
CA THR A 46 -1.75 -2.54 -6.85
C THR A 46 -3.25 -2.73 -7.04
N LEU A 47 -3.87 -3.64 -6.27
CA LEU A 47 -5.31 -3.86 -6.27
C LEU A 47 -6.05 -2.60 -5.81
N ALA A 48 -5.65 -2.04 -4.67
CA ALA A 48 -6.25 -0.83 -4.11
C ALA A 48 -6.14 0.37 -5.06
N ASN A 49 -4.97 0.58 -5.68
CA ASN A 49 -4.76 1.66 -6.64
C ASN A 49 -5.60 1.46 -7.92
N THR A 50 -5.69 0.22 -8.42
CA THR A 50 -6.52 -0.08 -9.60
C THR A 50 -8.01 0.17 -9.32
N ALA A 51 -8.49 -0.21 -8.13
CA ALA A 51 -9.86 0.05 -7.71
C ALA A 51 -10.13 1.55 -7.53
N ALA A 52 -9.24 2.27 -6.85
CA ALA A 52 -9.36 3.72 -6.68
C ALA A 52 -9.40 4.45 -8.03
N ARG A 53 -8.58 4.02 -9.00
CA ARG A 53 -8.62 4.53 -10.38
C ARG A 53 -9.97 4.27 -11.04
N SER A 54 -10.52 3.07 -10.87
CA SER A 54 -11.85 2.74 -11.42
C SER A 54 -12.92 3.69 -10.88
N ILE A 55 -12.94 3.95 -9.57
CA ILE A 55 -13.89 4.89 -8.96
C ILE A 55 -13.73 6.30 -9.52
N ILE A 56 -12.50 6.78 -9.70
CA ILE A 56 -12.27 8.08 -10.34
C ILE A 56 -12.83 8.12 -11.78
N GLU A 57 -12.64 7.06 -12.56
CA GLU A 57 -13.22 6.97 -13.91
C GLU A 57 -14.75 6.91 -13.90
N ASP A 58 -15.34 6.27 -12.89
CA ASP A 58 -16.79 6.26 -12.71
C ASP A 58 -17.32 7.65 -12.31
N ILE A 59 -16.64 8.36 -11.41
CA ILE A 59 -16.98 9.73 -11.03
C ILE A 59 -16.90 10.68 -12.22
N LYS A 60 -15.94 10.50 -13.13
CA LYS A 60 -15.85 11.30 -14.37
C LYS A 60 -17.04 11.13 -15.31
N ARG A 61 -17.82 10.05 -15.17
CA ARG A 61 -19.04 9.80 -15.95
C ARG A 61 -20.30 10.36 -15.29
N VAL A 62 -20.20 10.76 -14.02
CA VAL A 62 -21.31 11.37 -13.27
C VAL A 62 -21.42 12.84 -13.66
N ASP A 63 -22.65 13.34 -13.80
CA ASP A 63 -22.90 14.74 -14.05
C ASP A 63 -22.27 15.61 -12.97
N PHE A 64 -21.65 16.72 -13.36
CA PHE A 64 -20.89 17.59 -12.45
C PHE A 64 -21.69 17.99 -11.20
N ASP A 65 -22.99 18.27 -11.37
CA ASP A 65 -23.88 18.70 -10.30
C ASP A 65 -24.20 17.58 -9.28
N GLN A 66 -23.95 16.31 -9.63
CA GLN A 66 -24.15 15.14 -8.76
C GLN A 66 -22.87 14.73 -8.02
N ILE A 67 -21.69 15.17 -8.44
CA ILE A 67 -20.41 14.83 -7.80
C ILE A 67 -20.37 15.18 -6.31
N PRO A 68 -20.86 16.34 -5.84
CA PRO A 68 -20.85 16.67 -4.42
C PRO A 68 -21.62 15.68 -3.54
N ALA A 69 -22.61 14.97 -4.09
CA ALA A 69 -23.38 13.96 -3.35
C ALA A 69 -22.57 12.68 -3.06
N LEU A 70 -21.45 12.48 -3.75
CA LEU A 70 -20.54 11.35 -3.53
C LEU A 70 -19.57 11.58 -2.37
N ASN A 71 -19.59 12.76 -1.75
CA ASN A 71 -18.72 13.05 -0.62
C ASN A 71 -19.05 12.12 0.57
N GLY A 72 -18.04 11.40 1.06
CA GLY A 72 -18.18 10.42 2.13
C GLY A 72 -18.73 9.06 1.66
N SER A 73 -18.98 8.86 0.36
CA SER A 73 -19.42 7.55 -0.14
C SER A 73 -18.31 6.53 0.01
N THR A 74 -18.66 5.32 0.43
CA THR A 74 -17.71 4.20 0.54
C THR A 74 -17.88 3.19 -0.58
N SER A 75 -16.81 2.45 -0.88
CA SER A 75 -16.80 1.41 -1.92
C SER A 75 -15.86 0.27 -1.54
N THR A 76 -16.25 -0.96 -1.87
CA THR A 76 -15.44 -2.15 -1.57
C THR A 76 -14.36 -2.39 -2.63
N ILE A 77 -13.24 -3.00 -2.24
CA ILE A 77 -12.15 -3.34 -3.15
C ILE A 77 -12.21 -4.83 -3.49
N ASN A 78 -12.43 -5.15 -4.77
CA ASN A 78 -12.39 -6.53 -5.24
C ASN A 78 -10.98 -7.12 -5.10
N GLY A 79 -10.90 -8.35 -4.57
CA GLY A 79 -9.64 -9.07 -4.37
C GLY A 79 -9.14 -9.11 -2.92
N PHE A 80 -9.79 -8.37 -2.01
CA PHE A 80 -9.62 -8.51 -0.57
C PHE A 80 -10.69 -9.42 0.04
N ALA A 81 -10.44 -9.96 1.23
CA ALA A 81 -11.47 -10.65 1.99
C ALA A 81 -12.54 -9.63 2.47
N ASN A 82 -13.71 -10.14 2.84
CA ASN A 82 -14.79 -9.28 3.33
C ASN A 82 -14.33 -8.46 4.53
N ASN A 83 -14.57 -7.15 4.50
CA ASN A 83 -14.17 -6.17 5.52
C ASN A 83 -12.66 -6.01 5.72
N ASP A 84 -11.82 -6.53 4.83
CA ASP A 84 -10.37 -6.29 4.86
C ASP A 84 -9.94 -5.10 3.98
N ALA A 85 -10.88 -4.46 3.27
CA ALA A 85 -10.60 -3.26 2.51
C ALA A 85 -11.84 -2.41 2.23
N ILE A 86 -11.66 -1.10 2.30
CA ILE A 86 -12.68 -0.10 1.95
C ILE A 86 -12.03 1.09 1.26
N MET A 87 -12.80 1.79 0.44
CA MET A 87 -12.43 3.06 -0.14
C MET A 87 -13.42 4.12 0.29
N ARG A 88 -12.94 5.35 0.44
CA ARG A 88 -13.75 6.54 0.71
C ARG A 88 -13.52 7.57 -0.39
N THR A 89 -14.60 8.14 -0.89
CA THR A 89 -14.57 9.31 -1.77
C THR A 89 -14.74 10.58 -0.96
N GLU A 90 -13.88 11.57 -1.16
CA GLU A 90 -13.93 12.88 -0.55
C GLU A 90 -14.00 13.94 -1.64
N VAL A 91 -14.95 14.86 -1.54
CA VAL A 91 -15.15 15.94 -2.51
C VAL A 91 -15.00 17.28 -1.80
N PHE A 92 -14.11 18.11 -2.33
CA PHE A 92 -13.82 19.44 -1.79
C PHE A 92 -14.13 20.50 -2.84
N ASN A 93 -14.79 21.56 -2.38
CA ASN A 93 -14.95 22.78 -3.18
C ASN A 93 -13.59 23.46 -3.35
N THR A 94 -13.37 24.05 -4.53
CA THR A 94 -12.20 24.90 -4.78
C THR A 94 -12.59 26.37 -4.76
N ALA A 95 -11.60 27.26 -4.91
CA ALA A 95 -11.87 28.70 -5.03
C ALA A 95 -12.59 29.08 -6.35
N TYR A 96 -12.66 28.16 -7.32
CA TYR A 96 -13.26 28.41 -8.63
C TYR A 96 -14.61 27.71 -8.73
N ASN A 97 -15.64 28.47 -9.14
CA ASN A 97 -16.94 27.89 -9.44
C ASN A 97 -16.84 26.99 -10.68
N GLY A 98 -17.38 25.77 -10.60
CA GLY A 98 -17.25 24.78 -11.67
C GLY A 98 -15.96 23.95 -11.62
N LEU A 99 -15.22 23.97 -10.50
CA LEU A 99 -14.07 23.09 -10.29
C LEU A 99 -14.15 22.43 -8.90
N LEU A 100 -14.19 21.10 -8.89
CA LEU A 100 -14.21 20.27 -7.68
C LEU A 100 -12.90 19.50 -7.57
N ARG A 101 -12.39 19.36 -6.34
CA ARG A 101 -11.30 18.44 -6.03
C ARG A 101 -11.90 17.16 -5.49
N VAL A 102 -11.72 16.08 -6.22
CA VAL A 102 -12.15 14.74 -5.81
C VAL A 102 -10.92 13.95 -5.37
N ARG A 103 -11.01 13.36 -4.19
CA ARG A 103 -10.00 12.45 -3.65
C ARG A 103 -10.66 11.10 -3.40
N VAL A 104 -10.00 10.03 -3.79
CA VAL A 104 -10.37 8.66 -3.42
C VAL A 104 -9.22 8.08 -2.63
N VAL A 105 -9.53 7.54 -1.46
CA VAL A 105 -8.57 6.98 -0.51
C VAL A 105 -8.94 5.53 -0.26
N ALA A 106 -7.96 4.64 -0.25
CA ALA A 106 -8.17 3.23 0.01
C ALA A 106 -7.50 2.80 1.32
N PHE A 107 -8.24 2.10 2.15
CA PHE A 107 -7.81 1.54 3.43
C PHE A 107 -7.93 0.03 3.34
N PHE A 108 -6.91 -0.70 3.80
CA PHE A 108 -6.93 -2.15 3.68
C PHE A 108 -6.00 -2.83 4.66
N ARG A 109 -6.22 -4.13 4.86
CA ARG A 109 -5.40 -5.00 5.68
C ARG A 109 -4.54 -5.90 4.77
N SER A 110 -3.23 -5.84 4.96
CA SER A 110 -2.27 -6.74 4.29
C SER A 110 -1.58 -7.62 5.32
N ARG A 111 -1.80 -8.94 5.25
CA ARG A 111 -1.28 -9.96 6.19
C ARG A 111 -1.48 -9.59 7.67
N GLY A 112 -2.66 -9.08 8.01
CA GLY A 112 -3.02 -8.69 9.37
C GLY A 112 -2.57 -7.30 9.80
N ARG A 113 -1.77 -6.60 8.98
CA ARG A 113 -1.38 -5.21 9.21
C ARG A 113 -2.36 -4.28 8.51
N LEU A 114 -2.91 -3.33 9.25
CA LEU A 114 -3.70 -2.24 8.70
C LEU A 114 -2.82 -1.23 7.95
N ILE A 115 -3.28 -0.81 6.78
CA ILE A 115 -2.67 0.21 5.93
C ILE A 115 -3.67 1.37 5.77
N GLY A 116 -3.27 2.53 6.28
CA GLY A 116 -4.10 3.73 6.37
C GLY A 116 -4.58 4.01 7.80
N GLU A 117 -5.30 5.12 7.96
CA GLU A 117 -5.76 5.63 9.26
C GLU A 117 -7.11 5.07 9.72
N ASP A 118 -7.97 4.65 8.80
CA ASP A 118 -9.25 3.99 9.08
C ASP A 118 -9.01 2.62 9.74
N THR A 119 -9.32 2.50 11.04
CA THR A 119 -8.91 1.38 11.90
C THR A 119 -9.85 0.19 11.85
N ASP A 120 -11.13 0.46 11.68
CA ASP A 120 -12.18 -0.57 11.60
C ASP A 120 -12.66 -0.83 10.17
N LEU A 121 -12.14 -0.07 9.19
CA LEU A 121 -12.40 -0.21 7.76
C LEU A 121 -13.86 0.04 7.39
N ASP A 122 -14.51 1.00 8.06
CA ASP A 122 -15.89 1.41 7.78
C ASP A 122 -15.99 2.65 6.88
N GLY A 123 -14.86 3.34 6.65
CA GLY A 123 -14.75 4.54 5.84
C GLY A 123 -15.33 5.81 6.49
N ALA A 124 -15.81 5.74 7.72
CA ALA A 124 -16.13 6.87 8.58
C ALA A 124 -14.87 7.36 9.29
N MET A 125 -14.92 8.58 9.82
CA MET A 125 -13.82 9.12 10.62
C MET A 125 -14.21 9.02 12.08
N ASP A 126 -13.59 8.08 12.79
CA ASP A 126 -13.86 7.85 14.18
C ASP A 126 -12.86 8.51 15.12
N ILE A 127 -13.23 8.54 16.40
CA ILE A 127 -12.41 9.15 17.45
C ILE A 127 -11.09 8.39 17.55
N GLY A 128 -9.99 9.08 17.25
CA GLY A 128 -8.63 8.54 17.38
C GLY A 128 -8.03 7.98 16.10
N GLU A 129 -8.74 8.04 14.97
CA GLU A 129 -8.23 7.59 13.67
C GLU A 129 -7.41 8.66 12.95
N ASP A 130 -7.78 9.93 13.12
CA ASP A 130 -7.01 11.06 12.60
C ASP A 130 -5.72 11.24 13.41
N ALA A 131 -4.67 10.55 12.97
CA ALA A 131 -3.39 10.49 13.67
C ALA A 131 -2.64 11.84 13.65
N ASN A 132 -2.95 12.71 12.68
CA ASN A 132 -2.22 13.95 12.44
C ASN A 132 -3.08 15.22 12.66
N ASN A 133 -4.32 15.06 13.11
CA ASN A 133 -5.31 16.12 13.40
C ASN A 133 -5.60 17.04 12.20
N ASN A 134 -5.61 16.49 10.97
CA ASN A 134 -5.94 17.26 9.77
C ASN A 134 -7.41 17.17 9.35
N ASN A 135 -8.26 16.52 10.16
CA ASN A 135 -9.66 16.20 9.91
C ASN A 135 -9.89 15.42 8.61
N ARG A 136 -8.95 14.55 8.24
CA ARG A 136 -9.04 13.66 7.07
C ARG A 136 -8.48 12.29 7.43
N LEU A 137 -8.94 11.27 6.71
CA LEU A 137 -8.32 9.94 6.79
C LEU A 137 -7.23 9.84 5.74
N ASP A 138 -6.03 9.50 6.16
CA ASP A 138 -4.87 9.36 5.29
C ASP A 138 -4.48 7.89 5.06
N SER A 139 -4.03 7.63 3.84
CA SER A 139 -3.52 6.32 3.44
C SER A 139 -2.46 6.49 2.35
N PRO A 140 -1.45 5.61 2.28
CA PRO A 140 -0.49 5.62 1.18
C PRO A 140 -1.13 5.37 -0.20
N VAL A 141 -2.35 4.84 -0.26
CA VAL A 141 -3.10 4.69 -1.51
C VAL A 141 -4.18 5.76 -1.57
N GLU A 142 -3.84 6.86 -2.23
CA GLU A 142 -4.78 7.94 -2.54
C GLU A 142 -4.63 8.40 -3.99
N ILE A 143 -5.73 8.86 -4.57
CA ILE A 143 -5.76 9.51 -5.88
C ILE A 143 -6.54 10.80 -5.73
N VAL A 144 -5.91 11.90 -6.15
CA VAL A 144 -6.52 13.22 -6.16
C VAL A 144 -6.64 13.69 -7.60
N THR A 145 -7.83 14.11 -7.99
CA THR A 145 -8.09 14.72 -9.29
C THR A 145 -8.89 16.00 -9.14
N LEU A 146 -8.77 16.88 -10.12
CA LEU A 146 -9.67 18.01 -10.30
C LEU A 146 -10.66 17.66 -11.41
N ILE A 147 -11.94 17.91 -11.16
CA ILE A 147 -13.01 17.74 -12.15
C ILE A 147 -13.62 19.11 -12.39
N ALA A 148 -13.67 19.51 -13.66
CA ALA A 148 -14.29 20.74 -14.09
C ALA A 148 -15.68 20.44 -14.70
N ARG A 149 -16.54 21.45 -14.69
CA ARG A 149 -17.85 21.42 -15.35
C ARG A 149 -17.72 21.33 -16.87
#